data_AF-A0A6L2J706-F1
#
_entry.id   AF-A0A6L2J706-F1
#
_cell.length_a   1.000
_cell.length_b   1.000
_cell.length_c   1.000
_cell.angle_alpha   90.00
_cell.angle_beta   90.00
_cell.angle_gamma   90.00
#
_symmetry.space_group_name_H-M   'P 1'
#
loop_
_entity.id
_entity.type
_entity.pdbx_description
1 polymer ?
#
loop_
_entity_poly.entity_id
_entity_poly.type
_entity_poly.pdbx_seq_one_letter_code
_entity_poly.pdbx_strand_id
1 'polypeptide(L)'
;MRMEQYLTHIDYALWELIMNGDSLVAIASVSGGVEAIVPPKTTTEKIARRNKLKAKSTLLLTIPDEYLLKFHGIKDAKTLWEEIKTRFGGNKEFKKVQKTIMKHQYENFVASISEVLDKTYDRFQKLINKLEIHGEVISQEDANLKLLRSLPPAWNTHTLIM
;
A
#
# COMPACT_ATOMS: atom_id res chain seq x y z
N MET A 1 -0.03 -1.62 0.94
CA MET A 1 0.92 -0.76 0.15
C MET A 1 1.15 -1.39 -1.22
N ARG A 2 1.60 -0.66 -2.27
CA ARG A 2 1.91 -1.31 -3.58
C ARG A 2 2.91 -2.47 -3.45
N MET A 3 3.87 -2.34 -2.53
CA MET A 3 4.84 -3.39 -2.19
C MET A 3 4.18 -4.68 -1.67
N GLU A 4 3.15 -4.55 -0.84
CA GLU A 4 2.36 -5.69 -0.34
C GLU A 4 1.60 -6.38 -1.48
N GLN A 5 0.94 -5.60 -2.35
CA GLN A 5 0.24 -6.14 -3.53
C GLN A 5 1.19 -6.88 -4.49
N TYR A 6 2.40 -6.35 -4.67
CA TYR A 6 3.43 -6.98 -5.49
C TYR A 6 3.88 -8.33 -4.90
N LEU A 7 4.15 -8.37 -3.60
CA LEU A 7 4.58 -9.59 -2.89
C LEU A 7 3.49 -10.65 -2.86
N THR A 8 2.23 -10.27 -2.57
CA THR A 8 1.11 -11.21 -2.54
C THR A 8 0.81 -11.81 -3.91
N HIS A 9 1.01 -11.05 -4.98
CA HIS A 9 0.81 -11.52 -6.35
C HIS A 9 1.91 -12.46 -6.84
N ILE A 10 3.17 -12.21 -6.47
CA ILE A 10 4.32 -12.94 -7.02
C ILE A 10 4.69 -14.17 -6.20
N ASP A 11 4.61 -14.09 -4.87
CA ASP A 11 5.01 -15.18 -3.98
C ASP A 11 4.24 -15.08 -2.65
N TYR A 12 3.00 -15.58 -2.66
CA TYR A 12 2.13 -15.53 -1.49
C TYR A 12 2.71 -16.30 -0.28
N ALA A 13 3.42 -17.41 -0.52
CA ALA A 13 4.12 -18.15 0.54
C ALA A 13 5.23 -17.32 1.19
N LEU A 14 5.95 -16.51 0.40
CA LEU A 14 6.93 -15.56 0.92
C LEU A 14 6.27 -14.44 1.73
N TRP A 15 5.10 -13.97 1.32
CA TRP A 15 4.31 -12.99 2.08
C TRP A 15 3.88 -13.55 3.45
N GLU A 16 3.36 -14.77 3.50
CA GLU A 16 2.99 -15.42 4.78
C GLU A 16 4.19 -15.58 5.70
N LEU A 17 5.37 -15.94 5.17
CA LEU A 17 6.61 -16.01 5.94
C LEU A 17 7.00 -14.67 6.57
N ILE A 18 6.87 -13.57 5.82
CA ILE A 18 7.17 -12.21 6.32
C ILE A 18 6.22 -11.85 7.47
N MET A 19 4.93 -12.18 7.35
CA MET A 19 3.91 -11.81 8.35
C MET A 19 3.99 -12.67 9.62
N ASN A 20 4.22 -13.98 9.45
CA ASN A 20 4.27 -14.94 10.55
C ASN A 20 5.61 -14.91 11.30
N GLY A 21 6.66 -14.34 10.70
CA GLY A 21 8.01 -14.34 11.25
C GLY A 21 8.60 -15.74 11.28
N ASP A 22 9.74 -15.93 11.97
CA ASP A 22 10.46 -17.21 12.07
C ASP A 22 9.65 -18.38 12.73
N SER A 23 8.38 -18.16 13.07
CA SER A 23 7.50 -19.04 13.84
C SER A 23 7.15 -20.39 13.16
N LEU A 24 7.28 -20.50 11.83
CA LEU A 24 7.04 -21.78 11.15
C LEU A 24 8.03 -22.89 11.54
N VAL A 25 9.08 -22.56 12.31
CA VAL A 25 10.05 -23.52 12.84
C VAL A 25 9.51 -24.29 14.06
N ALA A 26 8.48 -23.81 14.77
CA ALA A 26 8.13 -24.34 16.10
C ALA A 26 7.07 -25.47 16.14
N ILE A 27 6.28 -25.69 15.08
CA ILE A 27 5.07 -26.54 15.17
C ILE A 27 5.37 -28.06 15.12
N ALA A 28 6.63 -28.48 14.86
CA ALA A 28 6.94 -29.91 14.70
C ALA A 28 7.51 -30.62 15.96
N SER A 29 7.53 -30.00 17.15
CA SER A 29 8.26 -30.57 18.30
C SER A 29 7.50 -30.76 19.61
N VAL A 30 6.16 -30.78 19.62
CA VAL A 30 5.43 -31.12 20.86
C VAL A 30 4.30 -32.11 20.58
N SER A 31 4.61 -33.42 20.64
CA SER A 31 3.84 -34.46 21.35
C SER A 31 4.30 -35.87 20.95
N GLY A 32 4.68 -36.69 21.94
CA GLY A 32 4.77 -38.16 21.82
C GLY A 32 6.18 -38.75 21.91
N GLY A 33 6.56 -39.23 23.08
CA GLY A 33 7.82 -39.96 23.29
C GLY A 33 7.78 -41.40 22.78
N VAL A 34 8.94 -41.87 22.32
CA VAL A 34 9.62 -43.19 22.50
C VAL A 34 10.74 -43.24 21.44
N GLU A 35 11.94 -43.67 21.86
CA GLU A 35 13.17 -43.72 21.05
C GLU A 35 13.03 -44.49 19.73
N ALA A 36 13.34 -43.85 18.60
CA ALA A 36 13.95 -44.47 17.41
C ALA A 36 14.31 -43.43 16.34
N ILE A 37 15.58 -43.44 15.90
CA ILE A 37 16.16 -42.84 14.68
C ILE A 37 15.98 -41.33 14.55
N VAL A 38 17.08 -40.57 14.71
CA VAL A 38 17.14 -39.12 14.43
C VAL A 38 16.90 -38.85 12.92
N PRO A 39 15.77 -38.24 12.49
CA PRO A 39 15.50 -37.82 11.10
C PRO A 39 15.85 -36.32 10.92
N PRO A 40 15.85 -35.77 9.68
CA PRO A 40 16.77 -34.70 9.28
C PRO A 40 16.39 -33.32 9.84
N LYS A 41 16.96 -32.98 11.00
CA LYS A 41 17.01 -31.59 11.51
C LYS A 41 17.72 -30.62 10.56
N THR A 42 18.42 -31.10 9.52
CA THR A 42 19.27 -30.28 8.65
C THR A 42 18.64 -29.79 7.34
N THR A 43 17.61 -30.44 6.79
CA THR A 43 17.03 -30.03 5.49
C THR A 43 16.01 -28.89 5.67
N THR A 44 15.14 -29.01 6.67
CA THR A 44 14.11 -28.02 7.00
C THR A 44 14.72 -26.71 7.52
N GLU A 45 15.73 -26.79 8.40
CA GLU A 45 16.46 -25.61 8.88
C GLU A 45 17.19 -24.87 7.75
N LYS A 46 17.82 -25.60 6.81
CA LYS A 46 18.46 -24.99 5.64
C LYS A 46 17.45 -24.29 4.73
N ILE A 47 16.29 -24.90 4.50
CA ILE A 47 15.20 -24.31 3.74
C ILE A 47 14.66 -23.06 4.46
N ALA A 48 14.44 -23.12 5.76
CA ALA A 48 14.01 -21.98 6.57
C ALA A 48 15.01 -20.82 6.49
N ARG A 49 16.31 -21.09 6.65
CA ARG A 49 17.38 -20.09 6.51
C ARG A 49 17.40 -19.46 5.12
N ARG A 50 17.23 -20.28 4.06
CA ARG A 50 17.16 -19.80 2.68
C ARG A 50 15.94 -18.90 2.45
N ASN A 51 14.78 -19.30 2.95
CA ASN A 51 13.54 -18.55 2.83
C ASN A 51 13.61 -17.22 3.59
N LYS A 52 14.23 -17.20 4.78
CA LYS A 52 14.48 -15.97 5.53
C LYS A 52 15.35 -14.98 4.76
N LEU A 53 16.45 -15.46 4.17
CA LEU A 53 17.33 -14.63 3.35
C LEU A 53 16.60 -14.12 2.10
N LYS A 54 15.78 -14.95 1.46
CA LYS A 54 14.95 -14.54 0.32
C LYS A 54 13.96 -13.45 0.72
N ALA A 55 13.26 -13.62 1.84
CA ALA A 55 12.28 -12.64 2.34
C ALA A 55 12.94 -11.28 2.61
N LYS A 56 14.04 -11.28 3.37
CA LYS A 56 14.79 -10.04 3.65
C LYS A 56 15.33 -9.40 2.37
N SER A 57 15.93 -10.17 1.47
CA SER A 57 16.50 -9.63 0.23
C SER A 57 15.42 -9.03 -0.67
N THR A 58 14.26 -9.68 -0.77
CA THR A 58 13.12 -9.18 -1.55
C THR A 58 12.60 -7.86 -0.98
N LEU A 59 12.47 -7.75 0.34
CA LEU A 59 12.08 -6.50 1.00
C LEU A 59 13.10 -5.37 0.84
N LEU A 60 14.40 -5.68 0.72
CA LEU A 60 15.41 -4.65 0.47
C LEU A 60 15.38 -4.16 -0.98
N LEU A 61 15.15 -5.06 -1.95
CA LEU A 61 15.06 -4.70 -3.37
C LEU A 61 13.88 -3.77 -3.71
N THR A 62 12.86 -3.74 -2.85
CA THR A 62 11.68 -2.88 -3.04
C THR A 62 11.84 -1.48 -2.42
N ILE A 63 12.96 -1.22 -1.74
CA ILE A 63 13.27 0.08 -1.11
C ILE A 63 14.23 0.85 -2.02
N PRO A 64 13.96 2.15 -2.32
CA PRO A 64 14.92 3.00 -3.03
C PRO A 64 16.28 3.09 -2.32
N ASP A 65 17.36 3.07 -3.09
CA ASP A 65 18.75 3.01 -2.60
C ASP A 65 19.07 4.09 -1.54
N GLU A 66 18.53 5.30 -1.73
CA GLU A 66 18.66 6.45 -0.81
C GLU A 66 18.22 6.15 0.63
N TYR A 67 17.38 5.13 0.84
CA TYR A 67 16.87 4.76 2.15
C TYR A 67 17.50 3.48 2.73
N LEU A 68 18.23 2.68 1.93
CA LEU A 68 18.71 1.35 2.31
C LEU A 68 19.59 1.33 3.57
N LEU A 69 20.45 2.34 3.75
CA LEU A 69 21.35 2.43 4.90
C LEU A 69 20.60 2.39 6.24
N LYS A 70 19.36 2.91 6.29
CA LYS A 70 18.57 2.92 7.53
C LYS A 70 17.94 1.56 7.88
N PHE A 71 17.96 0.61 6.94
CA PHE A 71 17.37 -0.73 7.10
C PHE A 71 18.42 -1.84 7.24
N HIS A 72 19.70 -1.56 6.98
CA HIS A 72 20.76 -2.57 6.93
C HIS A 72 20.95 -3.33 8.27
N GLY A 73 20.72 -2.66 9.40
CA GLY A 73 20.82 -3.23 10.74
C GLY A 73 19.70 -4.20 11.13
N ILE A 74 18.61 -4.27 10.36
CA ILE A 74 17.45 -5.08 10.72
C ILE A 74 17.66 -6.53 10.28
N LYS A 75 17.68 -7.45 11.25
CA LYS A 75 18.03 -8.87 11.03
C LYS A 75 16.86 -9.72 10.54
N ASP A 76 15.67 -9.37 10.98
CA ASP A 76 14.46 -10.17 10.77
C ASP A 76 13.56 -9.55 9.68
N ALA A 77 12.93 -10.39 8.86
CA ALA A 77 12.10 -9.95 7.74
C ALA A 77 10.80 -9.29 8.23
N LYS A 78 10.22 -9.78 9.33
CA LYS A 78 9.01 -9.20 9.93
C LYS A 78 9.31 -7.83 10.53
N THR A 79 10.40 -7.71 11.30
CA THR A 79 10.84 -6.40 11.83
C THR A 79 11.15 -5.42 10.69
N LEU A 80 11.79 -5.89 9.61
CA LEU A 80 12.08 -5.06 8.45
C LEU A 80 10.78 -4.56 7.79
N TRP A 81 9.79 -5.44 7.64
CA TRP A 81 8.47 -5.08 7.13
C TRP A 81 7.74 -4.04 8.00
N GLU A 82 7.76 -4.19 9.33
CA GLU A 82 7.16 -3.21 10.25
C GLU A 82 7.85 -1.85 10.16
N GLU A 83 9.17 -1.80 10.03
CA GLU A 83 9.91 -0.54 9.88
C GLU A 83 9.59 0.12 8.52
N ILE A 84 9.51 -0.66 7.44
CA ILE A 84 9.08 -0.18 6.12
C ILE A 84 7.66 0.42 6.20
N LYS A 85 6.72 -0.27 6.86
CA LYS A 85 5.36 0.25 7.06
C LYS A 85 5.34 1.51 7.91
N THR A 86 6.15 1.57 8.96
CA THR A 86 6.24 2.76 9.81
C THR A 86 6.73 3.96 9.02
N ARG A 87 7.74 3.75 8.16
CA ARG A 87 8.38 4.82 7.41
C ARG A 87 7.62 5.24 6.15
N PHE A 88 7.08 4.29 5.40
CA PHE A 88 6.46 4.52 4.09
C PHE A 88 4.97 4.22 4.04
N GLY A 89 4.44 3.49 5.02
CA GLY A 89 3.02 3.15 5.08
C GLY A 89 2.12 4.30 5.49
N GLY A 90 2.71 5.44 5.90
CA GLY A 90 2.03 6.63 6.42
C GLY A 90 1.43 6.36 7.80
N ASN A 91 1.83 7.14 8.81
CA ASN A 91 1.22 7.03 10.13
C ASN A 91 -0.26 7.48 10.10
N LYS A 92 -1.05 7.07 11.11
CA LYS A 92 -2.50 7.37 11.17
C LYS A 92 -2.79 8.86 11.06
N GLU A 93 -1.96 9.69 11.69
CA GLU A 93 -2.12 11.15 11.70
C GLU A 93 -1.85 11.76 10.33
N PHE A 94 -0.78 11.34 9.65
CA PHE A 94 -0.44 11.75 8.29
C PHE A 94 -1.56 11.40 7.32
N LYS A 95 -2.12 10.19 7.40
CA LYS A 95 -3.27 9.79 6.59
C LYS A 95 -4.49 10.66 6.84
N LYS A 96 -4.74 11.03 8.10
CA LYS A 96 -5.82 11.96 8.49
C LYS A 96 -5.60 13.35 7.92
N VAL A 97 -4.39 13.91 8.06
CA VAL A 97 -4.03 15.23 7.53
C VAL A 97 -4.14 15.26 6.00
N GLN A 98 -3.56 14.27 5.31
CA GLN A 98 -3.67 14.14 3.85
C GLN A 98 -5.12 14.10 3.41
N LYS A 99 -5.94 13.27 4.06
CA LYS A 99 -7.38 13.18 3.80
C LYS A 99 -8.10 14.53 3.98
N THR A 100 -7.79 15.28 5.03
CA THR A 100 -8.33 16.64 5.24
C THR A 100 -7.91 17.59 4.12
N ILE A 101 -6.64 17.56 3.69
CA ILE A 101 -6.14 18.38 2.57
C ILE A 101 -6.89 18.04 1.28
N MET A 102 -7.09 16.75 0.99
CA MET A 102 -7.79 16.29 -0.21
C MET A 102 -9.27 16.68 -0.20
N LYS A 103 -9.94 16.61 0.96
CA LYS A 103 -11.33 17.11 1.12
C LYS A 103 -11.39 18.60 0.84
N HIS A 104 -10.48 19.37 1.42
CA HIS A 104 -10.41 20.80 1.18
C HIS A 104 -10.14 21.14 -0.30
N GLN A 105 -9.25 20.40 -0.97
CA GLN A 105 -9.00 20.54 -2.40
C GLN A 105 -10.24 20.21 -3.23
N TYR A 106 -11.02 19.21 -2.82
CA TYR A 106 -12.26 18.84 -3.50
C TYR A 106 -13.33 19.90 -3.32
N GLU A 107 -13.57 20.35 -2.09
CA GLU A 107 -14.52 21.42 -1.78
C GLU A 107 -14.19 22.73 -2.52
N ASN A 108 -12.91 23.05 -2.68
CA ASN A 108 -12.45 24.26 -3.37
C ASN A 108 -12.02 24.00 -4.83
N PHE A 109 -12.37 22.84 -5.39
CA PHE A 109 -12.09 22.56 -6.79
C PHE A 109 -12.82 23.55 -7.69
N VAL A 110 -12.07 24.21 -8.58
CA VAL A 110 -12.57 25.15 -9.59
C VAL A 110 -11.72 24.93 -10.83
N ALA A 111 -12.36 24.87 -12.00
CA ALA A 111 -11.65 24.80 -13.26
C ALA A 111 -11.10 26.18 -13.63
N SER A 112 -9.90 26.21 -14.21
CA SER A 112 -9.38 27.46 -14.76
C SER A 112 -10.13 27.82 -16.04
N ILE A 113 -10.37 29.11 -16.26
CA ILE A 113 -11.00 29.63 -17.49
C ILE A 113 -10.18 29.27 -18.74
N SER A 114 -8.86 29.16 -18.60
CA SER A 114 -7.93 28.79 -19.67
C SER A 114 -7.70 27.30 -19.84
N GLU A 115 -8.26 26.46 -18.94
CA GLU A 115 -8.10 25.01 -18.96
C GLU A 115 -9.20 24.38 -19.82
N VAL A 116 -8.81 23.49 -20.74
CA VAL A 116 -9.79 22.73 -21.54
C VAL A 116 -10.50 21.69 -20.67
N LEU A 117 -11.73 21.33 -21.07
CA LEU A 117 -12.60 20.44 -20.27
C LEU A 117 -11.94 19.11 -19.93
N ASP A 118 -11.26 18.46 -20.88
CA ASP A 118 -10.59 17.17 -20.65
C ASP A 118 -9.52 17.27 -19.56
N LYS A 119 -8.72 18.35 -19.56
CA LYS A 119 -7.70 18.58 -18.53
C LYS A 119 -8.35 18.81 -17.16
N THR A 120 -9.44 19.58 -17.13
CA THR A 120 -10.23 19.80 -15.92
C THR A 120 -10.76 18.49 -15.36
N TYR A 121 -11.38 17.67 -16.21
CA TYR A 121 -11.92 16.37 -15.85
C TYR A 121 -10.81 15.43 -15.34
N ASP A 122 -9.65 15.37 -16.01
CA ASP A 122 -8.50 14.60 -15.55
C ASP A 122 -8.04 15.00 -14.15
N ARG A 123 -7.95 16.31 -13.86
CA ARG A 123 -7.57 16.79 -12.53
C ARG A 123 -8.63 16.43 -11.49
N PHE A 124 -9.90 16.57 -11.84
CA PHE A 124 -11.02 16.23 -10.97
C PHE A 124 -11.06 14.73 -10.66
N GLN A 125 -10.95 13.88 -11.67
CA GLN A 125 -10.94 12.43 -11.51
C GLN A 125 -9.74 11.95 -10.70
N LYS A 126 -8.55 12.54 -10.91
CA LYS A 126 -7.37 12.27 -10.06
C LYS A 126 -7.62 12.61 -8.60
N LEU A 127 -8.41 13.64 -8.31
CA LEU A 127 -8.76 14.03 -6.95
C LEU A 127 -9.77 13.07 -6.31
N ILE A 128 -10.80 12.66 -7.06
CA ILE A 128 -11.76 11.64 -6.62
C ILE A 128 -11.06 10.32 -6.32
N ASN A 129 -10.22 9.82 -7.24
CA ASN A 129 -9.49 8.58 -7.05
C ASN A 129 -8.60 8.62 -5.79
N LYS A 130 -7.99 9.77 -5.48
CA LYS A 130 -7.21 9.95 -4.23
C LYS A 130 -8.10 9.88 -2.98
N LEU A 131 -9.30 10.47 -3.02
CA LEU A 131 -10.24 10.41 -1.89
C LEU A 131 -10.74 8.99 -1.65
N GLU A 132 -11.04 8.26 -2.71
CA GLU A 132 -11.48 6.86 -2.65
C GLU A 132 -10.43 5.94 -2.03
N ILE A 133 -9.14 6.09 -2.41
CA ILE A 133 -8.03 5.36 -1.80
C ILE A 133 -7.91 5.63 -0.29
N HIS A 134 -8.38 6.80 0.18
CA HIS A 134 -8.42 7.18 1.60
C HIS A 134 -9.76 6.87 2.28
N GLY A 135 -10.59 6.04 1.65
CA GLY A 135 -11.84 5.52 2.20
C GLY A 135 -12.99 6.53 2.21
N GLU A 136 -12.95 7.55 1.36
CA GLU A 136 -14.11 8.42 1.11
C GLU A 136 -14.88 7.92 -0.11
N VAL A 137 -16.16 7.64 0.06
CA VAL A 137 -17.03 7.25 -1.04
C VAL A 137 -17.81 8.48 -1.48
N ILE A 138 -17.60 8.91 -2.72
CA ILE A 138 -18.34 9.99 -3.35
C ILE A 138 -19.26 9.33 -4.37
N SER A 139 -20.56 9.59 -4.29
CA SER A 139 -21.49 9.08 -5.29
C SER A 139 -21.20 9.71 -6.65
N GLN A 140 -21.47 8.98 -7.72
CA GLN A 140 -21.29 9.54 -9.07
C GLN A 140 -22.13 10.80 -9.27
N GLU A 141 -23.32 10.85 -8.68
CA GLU A 141 -24.22 12.02 -8.73
C GLU A 141 -23.61 13.24 -8.04
N ASP A 142 -23.08 13.08 -6.82
CA ASP A 142 -22.40 14.16 -6.08
C ASP A 142 -21.15 14.64 -6.80
N ALA A 143 -20.37 13.71 -7.36
CA ALA A 143 -19.19 14.02 -8.16
C ALA A 143 -19.56 14.84 -9.41
N ASN A 144 -20.60 14.44 -10.13
CA ASN A 144 -21.09 15.13 -11.32
C ASN A 144 -21.58 16.54 -10.96
N LEU A 145 -22.41 16.68 -9.92
CA LEU A 145 -22.90 17.98 -9.46
C LEU A 145 -21.75 18.88 -9.01
N LYS A 146 -20.75 18.33 -8.32
CA LYS A 146 -19.56 19.08 -7.92
C LYS A 146 -18.78 19.58 -9.13
N LEU A 147 -18.54 18.73 -10.13
CA LEU A 147 -17.84 19.12 -11.35
C LEU A 147 -18.59 20.25 -12.07
N LEU A 148 -19.89 20.10 -12.29
CA LEU A 148 -20.73 21.11 -12.96
C LEU A 148 -20.67 22.46 -12.25
N ARG A 149 -20.76 22.48 -10.91
CA ARG A 149 -20.64 23.73 -10.11
C ARG A 149 -19.25 24.36 -10.14
N SER A 150 -18.23 23.59 -10.52
CA SER A 150 -16.84 24.01 -10.55
C SER A 150 -16.39 24.51 -11.92
N LEU A 151 -17.25 24.39 -12.95
CA LEU A 151 -16.97 24.88 -14.30
C LEU A 151 -17.15 26.41 -14.38
N PRO A 152 -16.37 27.09 -15.24
CA PRO A 152 -16.52 28.53 -15.45
C PRO A 152 -17.87 28.87 -16.09
N PRO A 153 -18.42 30.07 -15.85
CA PRO A 153 -19.70 30.49 -16.44
C PRO A 153 -19.78 30.38 -17.96
N ALA A 154 -18.63 30.46 -18.66
CA ALA A 154 -18.53 30.26 -20.10
C ALA A 154 -19.07 28.89 -20.58
N TRP A 155 -19.14 27.90 -19.69
CA TRP A 155 -19.64 26.55 -19.98
C TRP A 155 -21.13 26.36 -19.59
N ASN A 156 -21.75 27.33 -18.89
CA ASN A 156 -23.16 27.24 -18.47
C ASN A 156 -24.14 27.32 -19.65
N THR A 157 -23.71 27.89 -20.79
CA THR A 157 -24.53 27.95 -22.02
C THR A 157 -24.74 26.60 -22.68
N HIS A 158 -23.96 25.57 -22.33
CA HIS A 158 -24.08 24.22 -22.90
C HIS A 158 -24.79 23.22 -21.98
N THR A 159 -25.10 23.59 -20.73
CA THR A 159 -25.75 22.71 -19.74
C THR A 159 -27.26 22.95 -19.59
N LEU A 160 -27.83 23.99 -20.21
CA LEU A 160 -29.26 24.34 -20.14
C LEU A 160 -30.13 23.73 -21.27
N ILE A 161 -29.57 22.85 -22.11
CA ILE A 161 -30.28 22.23 -23.26
C ILE A 161 -30.48 20.71 -23.10
N MET A 162 -30.28 20.14 -21.92
CA MET A 162 -30.53 18.71 -21.65
C MET A 162 -31.42 18.53 -20.42
#